data_AF-A0A8E0RSN4-F1
#
_entry.id   AF-A0A8E0RSN4-F1
#
_cell.length_a   1.000
_cell.length_b   1.000
_cell.length_c   1.000
_cell.angle_alpha   90.00
_cell.angle_beta   90.00
_cell.angle_gamma   90.00
#
_symmetry.space_group_name_H-M   'P 1'
#
loop_
_entity.id
_entity.type
_entity.pdbx_description
1 polymer ?
#
loop_
_entity_poly.entity_id
_entity_poly.type
_entity_poly.pdbx_seq_one_letter_code
_entity_poly.pdbx_strand_id
1 'polypeptide(L)'
;MSKEENEPLLVIGAGLGRTGTKSLKEALELLYQKPCYHMDELVNNHWDHAALWSKLFDMIDRDPEVLLPEDLIHKIFDGYSATTDYPACTAYNQLMRIYPEAKVSLAELNFMI
;
A
#
# COMPACT_ATOMS: atom_id res chain seq x y z
N MET A 1 -20.82 -6.76 -19.50
CA MET A 1 -20.04 -6.41 -18.32
C MET A 1 -18.58 -6.69 -18.63
N SER A 2 -17.84 -5.67 -19.03
CA SER A 2 -16.38 -5.71 -19.03
C SER A 2 -15.92 -5.97 -17.59
N LYS A 3 -14.94 -6.87 -17.39
CA LYS A 3 -14.17 -6.87 -16.14
C LYS A 3 -13.65 -5.45 -15.96
N GLU A 4 -14.07 -4.74 -14.93
CA GLU A 4 -13.37 -3.53 -14.52
C GLU A 4 -11.94 -3.98 -14.18
N GLU A 5 -10.99 -3.59 -15.02
CA GLU A 5 -9.58 -3.79 -14.73
C GLU A 5 -9.29 -2.98 -13.47
N ASN A 6 -8.90 -3.66 -12.40
CA ASN A 6 -8.40 -3.00 -11.19
C ASN A 6 -7.23 -2.11 -11.61
N GLU A 7 -7.39 -0.80 -11.47
CA GLU A 7 -6.36 0.14 -11.89
C GLU A 7 -5.10 -0.07 -11.04
N PRO A 8 -3.91 -0.10 -11.65
CA PRO A 8 -2.69 -0.44 -10.93
C PRO A 8 -2.26 0.69 -9.99
N LEU A 9 -1.55 0.32 -8.91
CA LEU A 9 -0.86 1.30 -8.09
C LEU A 9 0.21 2.02 -8.92
N LEU A 10 0.26 3.34 -8.79
CA LEU A 10 1.24 4.22 -9.42
C LEU A 10 2.40 4.55 -8.48
N VAL A 11 2.12 4.62 -7.17
CA VAL A 11 3.12 4.94 -6.14
C VAL A 11 3.00 4.02 -4.93
N ILE A 12 4.13 3.44 -4.52
CA ILE A 12 4.28 2.62 -3.31
C ILE A 12 5.11 3.41 -2.29
N GLY A 13 4.50 3.80 -1.19
CA GLY A 13 5.16 4.45 -0.06
C GLY A 13 5.75 3.42 0.90
N ALA A 14 7.08 3.31 0.92
CA ALA A 14 7.83 2.44 1.84
C ALA A 14 8.18 3.12 3.18
N GLY A 15 7.81 4.40 3.35
CA GLY A 15 8.02 5.13 4.61
C GLY A 15 7.19 4.56 5.76
N LEU A 16 7.82 4.38 6.92
CA LEU A 16 7.15 3.92 8.13
C LEU A 16 6.19 4.99 8.67
N GLY A 17 5.25 4.57 9.51
CA GLY A 17 4.38 5.50 10.21
C GLY A 17 5.17 6.59 10.94
N ARG A 18 4.59 7.79 10.96
CA ARG A 18 5.16 9.02 11.57
C ARG A 18 6.31 9.68 10.80
N THR A 19 6.66 9.24 9.58
CA THR A 19 7.65 9.92 8.73
C THR A 19 7.05 10.92 7.73
N GLY A 20 5.84 11.44 8.01
CA GLY A 20 5.12 12.35 7.10
C GLY A 20 4.19 11.65 6.11
N THR A 21 3.85 10.38 6.36
CA THR A 21 2.99 9.55 5.50
C THR A 21 1.64 10.19 5.18
N LYS A 22 0.98 10.81 6.16
CA LYS A 22 -0.32 11.48 5.96
C LYS A 22 -0.22 12.70 5.03
N SER A 23 0.84 13.50 5.14
CA SER A 23 1.07 14.61 4.22
C SER A 23 1.39 14.11 2.81
N LEU A 24 2.15 13.02 2.69
CA LEU A 24 2.41 12.39 1.39
C LEU A 24 1.13 11.83 0.76
N LYS A 25 0.26 11.17 1.54
CA LYS A 25 -1.07 10.72 1.10
C LYS A 25 -1.85 11.87 0.46
N GLU A 26 -2.01 12.99 1.17
CA GLU A 26 -2.75 14.16 0.67
C GLU A 26 -2.14 14.74 -0.61
N ALA A 27 -0.80 14.82 -0.68
CA ALA A 27 -0.12 15.28 -1.89
C ALA A 27 -0.35 14.36 -3.11
N LEU A 28 -0.37 13.04 -2.90
CA LEU A 28 -0.63 12.06 -3.95
C LEU A 28 -2.09 12.10 -4.42
N GLU A 29 -3.03 12.27 -3.49
CA GLU A 29 -4.47 12.43 -3.82
C GLU A 29 -4.71 13.70 -4.65
N LEU A 30 -4.05 14.81 -4.31
CA LEU A 30 -4.09 16.03 -5.11
C LEU A 30 -3.48 15.85 -6.50
N LEU A 31 -2.34 15.16 -6.60
CA LEU A 31 -1.61 14.97 -7.86
C LEU A 31 -2.36 14.05 -8.83
N TYR A 32 -2.87 12.92 -8.34
CA TYR A 32 -3.48 11.87 -9.17
C TYR A 32 -5.02 11.94 -9.20
N GLN A 33 -5.64 12.82 -8.41
CA GLN A 33 -7.10 12.94 -8.29
C GLN A 33 -7.79 11.61 -7.99
N LYS A 34 -7.11 10.76 -7.20
CA LYS A 34 -7.54 9.41 -6.83
C LYS A 34 -7.11 9.09 -5.39
N PRO A 35 -7.84 8.23 -4.65
CA PRO A 35 -7.53 7.86 -3.27
C PRO A 35 -6.12 7.27 -3.10
N CYS A 36 -5.50 7.55 -1.96
CA CYS A 36 -4.25 6.92 -1.53
C CYS A 36 -4.47 6.08 -0.26
N TYR A 37 -4.16 4.79 -0.33
CA TYR A 37 -4.36 3.85 0.76
C TYR A 37 -3.39 4.17 1.91
N HIS A 38 -3.91 4.27 3.13
CA HIS A 38 -3.16 4.63 4.32
C HIS A 38 -3.79 3.98 5.56
N MET A 39 -3.09 3.96 6.70
CA MET A 39 -3.58 3.32 7.95
C MET A 39 -4.96 3.85 8.39
N ASP A 40 -5.28 5.10 8.08
CA ASP A 40 -6.58 5.72 8.38
C ASP A 40 -7.70 5.14 7.52
N GLU A 41 -7.43 4.74 6.27
CA GLU A 41 -8.38 4.03 5.42
C GLU A 41 -8.72 2.66 5.99
N LEU A 42 -7.69 1.93 6.46
CA LEU A 42 -7.89 0.65 7.14
C LEU A 42 -8.77 0.81 8.39
N VAL A 43 -8.48 1.81 9.23
CA VAL A 43 -9.19 1.99 10.52
C VAL A 43 -10.60 2.53 10.32
N ASN A 44 -10.79 3.49 9.42
CA ASN A 44 -12.05 4.23 9.33
C ASN A 44 -13.02 3.65 8.30
N ASN A 45 -12.51 3.06 7.20
CA ASN A 45 -13.32 2.69 6.04
C ASN A 45 -13.27 1.18 5.73
N HIS A 46 -12.17 0.50 6.06
CA HIS A 46 -11.90 -0.85 5.60
C HIS A 46 -11.45 -1.80 6.71
N TRP A 47 -12.13 -1.81 7.85
CA TRP A 47 -11.72 -2.68 8.98
C TRP A 47 -11.67 -4.17 8.60
N ASP A 48 -12.46 -4.59 7.61
CA ASP A 48 -12.44 -5.94 7.04
C ASP A 48 -11.12 -6.28 6.32
N HIS A 49 -10.38 -5.28 5.84
CA HIS A 49 -9.05 -5.49 5.26
C HIS A 49 -8.03 -5.97 6.32
N ALA A 50 -8.26 -5.77 7.62
CA ALA A 50 -7.36 -6.24 8.67
C ALA A 50 -7.14 -7.77 8.59
N ALA A 51 -8.20 -8.52 8.31
CA ALA A 51 -8.12 -9.98 8.13
C ALA A 51 -7.39 -10.37 6.84
N LEU A 52 -7.44 -9.54 5.79
CA LEU A 52 -6.69 -9.76 4.55
C LEU A 52 -5.20 -9.52 4.79
N TRP A 53 -4.84 -8.39 5.40
CA TRP A 53 -3.47 -8.06 5.77
C TRP A 53 -2.85 -9.10 6.70
N SER A 54 -3.59 -9.60 7.69
CA SER A 54 -3.11 -10.69 8.56
C SER A 54 -2.72 -11.94 7.75
N LYS A 55 -3.52 -12.34 6.75
CA LYS A 55 -3.20 -13.50 5.90
C LYS A 55 -1.96 -13.25 5.04
N LEU A 56 -1.80 -12.03 4.52
CA LEU A 56 -0.62 -11.66 3.74
C LEU A 56 0.64 -11.68 4.61
N PHE A 57 0.58 -11.14 5.82
CA PHE A 57 1.70 -11.19 6.76
C PHE A 57 2.06 -12.60 7.21
N ASP A 58 1.07 -13.47 7.45
CA ASP A 58 1.34 -14.89 7.71
C ASP A 58 2.12 -15.57 6.58
N MET A 59 1.93 -15.14 5.32
CA MET A 59 2.68 -15.64 4.18
C MET A 59 4.10 -15.06 4.14
N ILE A 60 4.24 -13.74 4.32
CA ILE A 60 5.54 -13.03 4.32
C ILE A 60 6.44 -13.53 5.45
N ASP A 61 5.88 -13.78 6.63
CA ASP A 61 6.63 -14.28 7.79
C ASP A 61 7.19 -15.69 7.57
N ARG A 62 6.50 -16.51 6.77
CA ARG A 62 6.95 -17.87 6.40
C ARG A 62 8.00 -17.83 5.29
N ASP A 63 7.82 -16.93 4.34
CA ASP A 63 8.72 -16.73 3.21
C ASP A 63 8.76 -15.24 2.81
N PRO A 64 9.82 -14.51 3.18
CA PRO A 64 9.96 -13.10 2.83
C PRO A 64 9.98 -12.83 1.32
N GLU A 65 10.25 -13.85 0.50
CA GLU A 65 10.33 -13.74 -0.96
C GLU A 65 9.04 -14.18 -1.66
N VAL A 66 8.01 -14.55 -0.90
CA VAL A 66 6.73 -15.04 -1.42
C VAL A 66 6.09 -14.03 -2.38
N LEU A 67 5.54 -14.54 -3.49
CA LEU A 67 4.63 -13.77 -4.32
C LEU A 67 3.24 -13.79 -3.68
N LEU A 68 2.74 -12.61 -3.30
CA LEU A 68 1.43 -12.50 -2.69
C LEU A 68 0.31 -12.79 -3.71
N PRO A 69 -0.83 -13.33 -3.28
CA PRO A 69 -1.97 -13.54 -4.17
C PRO A 69 -2.49 -12.22 -4.72
N GLU A 70 -2.38 -12.02 -6.04
CA GLU A 70 -2.82 -10.78 -6.71
C GLU A 70 -4.30 -10.48 -6.47
N ASP A 71 -5.15 -11.48 -6.32
CA ASP A 71 -6.59 -11.31 -6.03
C ASP A 71 -6.83 -10.64 -4.68
N LEU A 72 -6.05 -10.97 -3.65
CA LEU A 72 -6.13 -10.32 -2.34
C LEU A 72 -5.57 -8.90 -2.39
N ILE A 73 -4.49 -8.68 -3.14
CA ILE A 73 -3.88 -7.36 -3.32
C ILE A 73 -4.82 -6.43 -4.07
N HIS A 74 -5.39 -6.89 -5.19
CA HIS A 74 -6.41 -6.16 -5.94
C HIS A 74 -7.64 -5.85 -5.09
N LYS A 75 -8.06 -6.77 -4.21
CA LYS A 75 -9.17 -6.49 -3.29
C LYS A 75 -8.85 -5.38 -2.29
N ILE A 76 -7.61 -5.31 -1.79
CA ILE A 76 -7.20 -4.28 -0.82
C ILE A 76 -7.08 -2.91 -1.48
N PHE A 77 -6.53 -2.87 -2.70
CA PHE A 77 -6.19 -1.62 -3.39
C PHE A 77 -7.20 -1.22 -4.48
N ASP A 78 -8.36 -1.86 -4.55
CA ASP A 78 -9.43 -1.49 -5.48
C ASP A 78 -9.82 -0.02 -5.30
N GLY A 79 -9.75 0.74 -6.39
CA GLY A 79 -10.00 2.19 -6.42
C GLY A 79 -8.88 3.08 -5.87
N TYR A 80 -7.74 2.53 -5.42
CA TYR A 80 -6.60 3.30 -4.93
C TYR A 80 -5.50 3.42 -5.99
N SER A 81 -4.91 4.61 -6.12
CA SER A 81 -3.81 4.85 -7.07
C SER A 81 -2.43 4.84 -6.43
N ALA A 82 -2.37 4.90 -5.11
CA ALA A 82 -1.13 4.92 -4.36
C ALA A 82 -1.33 4.33 -2.96
N THR A 83 -0.24 3.99 -2.28
CA THR A 83 -0.27 3.59 -0.87
C THR A 83 0.86 4.21 -0.06
N THR A 84 0.62 4.47 1.22
CA THR A 84 1.56 5.01 2.20
C THR A 84 1.23 4.47 3.59
N ASP A 85 2.18 4.56 4.54
CA ASP A 85 1.98 4.10 5.93
C ASP A 85 1.71 2.59 6.05
N TYR A 86 1.51 2.16 7.29
CA TYR A 86 1.04 0.82 7.60
C TYR A 86 -0.37 0.58 7.06
N PRO A 87 -0.73 -0.68 6.78
CA PRO A 87 0.14 -1.86 6.78
C PRO A 87 1.03 -1.99 5.54
N ALA A 88 0.68 -1.33 4.44
CA ALA A 88 1.26 -1.57 3.12
C ALA A 88 2.77 -1.29 3.01
N CYS A 89 3.31 -0.32 3.76
CA CYS A 89 4.74 0.00 3.72
C CYS A 89 5.63 -1.20 4.09
N THR A 90 5.13 -2.16 4.86
CA THR A 90 5.87 -3.38 5.25
C THR A 90 5.92 -4.43 4.14
N ALA A 91 4.99 -4.39 3.19
CA ALA A 91 4.89 -5.30 2.05
C ALA A 91 5.42 -4.67 0.75
N TYR A 92 6.19 -3.58 0.82
CA TYR A 92 6.63 -2.82 -0.35
C TYR A 92 7.39 -3.68 -1.38
N ASN A 93 8.23 -4.62 -0.92
CA ASN A 93 9.01 -5.51 -1.79
C ASN A 93 8.08 -6.41 -2.64
N GLN A 94 7.04 -6.97 -2.03
CA GLN A 94 6.05 -7.78 -2.73
C GLN A 94 5.20 -6.92 -3.67
N LEU A 95 4.81 -5.72 -3.23
CA LEU A 95 4.04 -4.79 -4.06
C LEU A 95 4.84 -4.32 -5.30
N MET A 96 6.15 -4.13 -5.19
CA MET A 96 7.01 -3.81 -6.34
C MET A 96 7.04 -4.93 -7.39
N ARG A 97 6.87 -6.20 -6.97
CA ARG A 97 6.82 -7.35 -7.90
C ARG A 97 5.49 -7.41 -8.63
N ILE A 98 4.40 -7.06 -7.94
CA ILE A 98 3.03 -7.08 -8.49
C ILE A 98 2.78 -5.85 -9.38
N TYR A 99 3.28 -4.68 -8.97
CA TYR A 99 3.16 -3.42 -9.70
C TYR A 99 4.56 -2.94 -10.15
N PRO A 100 5.19 -3.60 -11.13
CA PRO A 100 6.58 -3.29 -11.53
C PRO A 100 6.77 -1.88 -12.10
N GLU A 101 5.70 -1.26 -12.60
CA GLU A 101 5.73 0.12 -13.14
C GLU A 101 5.55 1.19 -12.04
N ALA A 102 5.12 0.80 -10.83
CA ALA A 102 4.90 1.72 -9.74
C ALA A 102 6.23 2.33 -9.25
N LYS A 103 6.22 3.62 -8.94
CA LYS A 103 7.39 4.29 -8.32
C LYS A 103 7.37 4.07 -6.82
N VAL A 104 8.54 3.83 -6.25
CA VAL A 104 8.69 3.66 -4.79
C VAL A 104 9.17 4.97 -4.18
N SER A 105 8.49 5.41 -3.13
CA SER A 105 8.86 6.59 -2.35
C SER A 105 9.24 6.17 -0.93
N LEU A 106 10.39 6.63 -0.44
CA LEU A 106 10.83 6.45 0.94
C LEU A 106 10.86 7.82 1.63
N ALA A 107 10.01 8.00 2.64
CA ALA A 107 10.02 9.15 3.51
C ALA A 107 10.74 8.79 4.82
N GLU A 108 11.80 9.52 5.15
CA GLU A 108 12.64 9.31 6.34
C GLU A 108 12.72 10.57 7.19
N LEU A 109 13.03 10.38 8.48
CA LEU A 109 13.36 11.46 9.41
C LEU A 109 14.81 11.30 9.85
N ASN A 110 15.49 12.42 10.08
CA ASN A 110 16.84 12.39 10.64
C ASN A 110 16.81 11.93 12.10
N PHE A 111 17.40 10.77 12.37
CA PHE A 111 17.69 10.30 13.71
C PHE A 111 19.13 10.67 14.07
N MET A 112 19.37 11.94 14.39
CA MET A 112 20.62 12.35 15.04
C MET A 112 20.35 12.43 16.55
N ILE A 113 20.83 11.40 17.26
CA ILE A 113 20.99 11.38 18.73
C ILE A 113 22.47 11.60 19.07
#